data_AF-A0A2P4P170-F1
#
_entry.id   AF-A0A2P4P170-F1
#
_cell.length_a   1.000
_cell.length_b   1.000
_cell.length_c   1.000
_cell.angle_alpha   90.00
_cell.angle_beta   90.00
_cell.angle_gamma   90.00
#
_symmetry.space_group_name_H-M   'P 1'
#
loop_
_entity.id
_entity.type
_entity.pdbx_description
1 polymer ?
#
loop_
_entity_poly.entity_id
_entity_poly.type
_entity_poly.pdbx_seq_one_letter_code
_entity_poly.pdbx_strand_id
1 'polypeptide(L)' 'MTNFYWIIAQHSGKVLEVEGASIFQPARIIQVTKKSEHDPIVDAQLWYFNGGFIANKRSGFMLDVAGGKYKYYLII' A
#
# COMPACT_ATOMS: atom_id res chain seq x y z
N MET A 1 16.46 -10.66 -0.17
CA MET A 1 16.23 -9.47 0.69
C MET A 1 14.99 -8.78 0.18
N THR A 2 14.05 -8.43 1.06
CA THR A 2 12.83 -7.71 0.68
C THR A 2 13.11 -6.21 0.70
N ASN A 3 12.91 -5.54 -0.44
CA ASN A 3 13.02 -4.09 -0.52
C ASN A 3 11.67 -3.45 -0.20
N PHE A 4 11.70 -2.37 0.57
CA PHE A 4 10.51 -1.59 0.93
C PHE A 4 10.56 -0.22 0.25
N TYR A 5 9.40 0.23 -0.19
CA TYR A 5 9.25 1.43 -0.99
C TYR A 5 8.11 2.30 -0.46
N TRP A 6 8.30 3.62 -0.54
CA TRP A 6 7.18 4.55 -0.54
C TRP A 6 6.62 4.62 -1.95
N ILE A 7 5.31 4.43 -2.08
CA ILE A 7 4.58 4.70 -3.33
C ILE A 7 4.13 6.15 -3.30
N ILE A 8 4.74 7.00 -4.13
CA ILE A 8 4.53 8.45 -4.13
C ILE A 8 3.52 8.83 -5.20
N ALA A 9 2.46 9.54 -4.81
CA ALA A 9 1.51 10.16 -5.71
C ALA A 9 2.16 11.38 -6.39
N GLN A 10 2.45 11.28 -7.69
CA GLN A 10 3.16 12.33 -8.44
C GLN A 10 2.48 13.71 -8.38
N HIS A 11 1.14 13.75 -8.36
CA HIS A 11 0.38 15.00 -8.38
C HIS A 11 0.40 15.77 -7.06
N SER A 12 0.70 15.12 -5.94
CA SER A 12 0.64 15.74 -4.60
C SER A 12 1.95 15.63 -3.80
N GLY A 13 2.88 14.76 -4.23
CA GLY A 13 4.07 14.41 -3.47
C GLY A 13 3.81 13.60 -2.21
N LYS A 14 2.55 13.22 -1.94
CA LYS A 14 2.14 12.41 -0.77
C LYS A 14 2.41 10.93 -1.03
N VAL A 15 2.47 10.15 0.04
CA VAL A 15 2.71 8.70 0.00
C VAL A 15 1.46 7.92 0.32
N LEU A 16 1.39 6.70 -0.23
CA LEU A 16 0.33 5.73 0.06
C LEU A 16 0.49 5.17 1.48
N GLU A 17 -0.57 5.23 2.29
CA GLU A 17 -0.59 4.77 3.68
C GLU A 17 -1.84 3.93 3.97
N VAL A 18 -1.70 2.92 4.83
CA VAL A 18 -2.84 2.27 5.51
C VAL A 18 -3.34 3.17 6.63
N GLU A 19 -4.58 3.67 6.51
CA GLU A 19 -5.17 4.63 7.45
C GLU A 19 -5.06 4.15 8.91
N GLY A 20 -4.58 5.05 9.78
CA GLY A 20 -4.40 4.77 11.21
C GLY A 20 -3.39 3.66 11.51
N ALA A 21 -2.57 3.25 10.53
CA ALA A 21 -1.66 2.12 10.65
C ALA A 21 -2.37 0.81 11.07
N SER A 22 -3.62 0.65 10.59
CA SER A 22 -4.49 -0.48 10.96
C SER A 22 -3.89 -1.84 10.60
N ILE A 23 -4.09 -2.80 11.50
CA ILE A 23 -3.77 -4.23 11.32
C ILE A 23 -5.04 -5.09 11.19
N PHE A 24 -6.19 -4.46 11.00
CA PHE A 24 -7.49 -5.12 10.85
C PHE A 24 -8.06 -4.88 9.44
N GLN A 25 -8.84 -5.85 8.93
CA GLN A 25 -9.50 -5.76 7.63
C GLN A 25 -10.99 -5.38 7.80
N PRO A 26 -11.57 -4.55 6.92
CA PRO A 26 -10.91 -3.81 5.85
C PRO A 26 -10.20 -2.56 6.39
N ALA A 27 -9.09 -2.17 5.76
CA ALA A 27 -8.41 -0.90 6.04
C ALA A 27 -8.45 0.02 4.83
N ARG A 28 -8.68 1.30 5.06
CA ARG A 28 -8.65 2.31 4.00
C ARG A 28 -7.22 2.60 3.59
N ILE A 29 -7.00 2.78 2.30
CA ILE A 29 -5.74 3.26 1.75
C ILE A 29 -5.89 4.73 1.41
N ILE A 30 -5.01 5.58 1.94
CA ILE A 30 -5.07 7.04 1.83
C ILE A 30 -3.73 7.60 1.32
N GLN A 31 -3.73 8.84 0.85
CA GLN A 31 -2.51 9.59 0.58
C GLN A 31 -2.24 10.61 1.69
N VAL A 32 -1.04 10.58 2.27
CA VAL A 32 -0.63 11.47 3.37
C VAL A 32 0.81 11.95 3.21
N THR A 33 1.21 12.95 3.98
CA THR A 33 2.61 13.39 4.02
C THR A 33 3.54 12.24 4.44
N LYS A 34 4.69 12.13 3.78
CA LYS A 34 5.71 11.13 4.11
C LYS A 34 6.18 11.33 5.56
N LYS A 35 6.16 10.24 6.33
CA LYS A 35 6.70 10.16 7.69
C LYS A 35 8.22 10.07 7.66
N SER A 36 8.83 10.51 8.76
CA SER A 36 10.25 10.25 9.04
C SER A 36 10.49 8.74 9.08
N GLU A 37 11.70 8.31 8.72
CA GLU A 37 12.12 6.90 8.83
C GLU A 37 12.16 6.42 10.29
N HIS A 38 12.23 7.35 11.24
CA HIS A 38 12.20 7.07 12.68
C HIS A 38 10.79 7.13 13.29
N ASP A 39 9.76 7.39 12.49
CA ASP A 39 8.38 7.40 12.97
C ASP A 39 7.95 5.96 13.35
N PRO A 40 7.39 5.72 14.56
CA PRO A 40 7.04 4.37 15.04
C PRO A 40 5.97 3.67 14.20
N ILE A 41 5.27 4.40 13.33
CA ILE A 41 4.27 3.86 12.41
C ILE A 41 4.64 4.06 10.94
N VAL A 42 5.90 4.38 10.61
CA VAL A 42 6.37 4.54 9.22
C VAL A 42 6.08 3.31 8.35
N ASP A 43 6.04 2.12 8.94
CA ASP A 43 5.74 0.87 8.24
C ASP A 43 4.33 0.84 7.63
N ALA A 44 3.42 1.70 8.08
CA ALA A 44 2.11 1.89 7.43
C ALA A 44 2.22 2.54 6.03
N GLN A 45 3.35 3.20 5.73
CA GLN A 45 3.65 3.85 4.44
C GLN A 45 4.61 3.04 3.55
N LEU A 46 5.12 1.91 4.05
CA LEU A 46 6.10 1.09 3.36
C LEU A 46 5.45 -0.13 2.72
N TRP A 47 5.75 -0.31 1.43
CA TRP A 47 5.17 -1.34 0.59
C TRP A 47 6.27 -2.18 -0.06
N TYR A 48 6.00 -3.46 -0.29
CA TYR A 48 6.91 -4.35 -0.99
C TYR A 48 6.15 -5.22 -2.00
N PHE A 49 6.84 -5.64 -3.05
CA PHE A 49 6.33 -6.63 -3.99
C PHE A 49 6.77 -8.02 -3.54
N ASN A 50 5.82 -8.93 -3.31
CA ASN A 50 6.10 -10.28 -2.83
C ASN A 50 6.20 -11.33 -3.96
N GLY A 51 6.22 -10.90 -5.22
CA GLY A 51 6.20 -11.79 -6.39
C GLY A 51 4.82 -11.94 -7.05
N GLY A 52 3.75 -11.54 -6.37
CA GLY A 52 2.40 -11.50 -6.96
C GLY A 52 1.59 -10.28 -6.56
N PHE A 53 1.78 -9.77 -5.34
CA PHE A 53 0.99 -8.69 -4.76
C PHE A 53 1.88 -7.58 -4.20
N ILE A 54 1.29 -6.38 -4.11
CA ILE A 54 1.85 -5.26 -3.34
C ILE A 54 1.35 -5.41 -1.91
N ALA A 55 2.26 -5.60 -0.98
CA ALA A 55 1.97 -5.86 0.43
C ALA A 55 2.43 -4.71 1.31
N ASN A 56 1.66 -4.39 2.36
CA ASN A 56 2.06 -3.42 3.37
C ASN A 56 3.06 -4.06 4.36
N LYS A 57 4.14 -3.33 4.71
CA LYS A 57 5.17 -3.81 5.64
C LYS A 57 4.62 -4.06 7.05
N ARG A 58 3.72 -3.19 7.55
CA ARG A 58 3.20 -3.26 8.91
C ARG A 58 2.23 -4.41 9.12
N SER A 59 1.17 -4.47 8.31
CA SER A 59 0.09 -5.45 8.50
C SER A 59 0.33 -6.76 7.78
N GLY A 60 1.17 -6.76 6.73
CA GLY A 60 1.32 -7.91 5.82
C GLY A 60 0.14 -8.11 4.88
N PHE A 61 -0.90 -7.26 4.93
CA PHE A 61 -2.04 -7.34 4.02
C PHE A 61 -1.73 -6.77 2.64
N MET A 62 -2.51 -7.21 1.65
CA MET A 62 -2.34 -6.86 0.24
C MET A 62 -3.17 -5.64 -0.13
N LEU A 63 -2.61 -4.81 -1.01
CA LEU A 63 -3.38 -3.75 -1.66
C LEU A 63 -4.46 -4.38 -2.55
N ASP A 64 -5.71 -3.99 -2.32
CA ASP A 64 -6.87 -4.57 -2.99
C ASP A 64 -7.85 -3.45 -3.41
N VAL A 65 -8.53 -3.67 -4.55
CA VAL A 65 -9.68 -2.87 -4.96
C VAL A 65 -10.94 -3.62 -4.56
N ALA A 66 -11.55 -3.19 -3.45
CA ALA A 66 -12.69 -3.88 -2.88
C ALA A 66 -13.82 -4.08 -3.92
N GLY A 67 -14.23 -5.33 -4.12
CA GLY A 67 -15.26 -5.70 -5.09
C GLY A 67 -14.80 -5.69 -6.55
N GLY A 68 -13.49 -5.62 -6.81
CA GLY A 68 -12.90 -5.69 -8.14
C GLY A 68 -13.35 -6.95 -8.89
N LYS A 69 -14.00 -6.76 -10.04
CA LYS A 69 -14.35 -7.85 -10.96
C LYS A 69 -13.37 -7.85 -12.12
N TYR A 70 -12.57 -8.90 -12.24
CA TYR A 70 -11.74 -9.11 -13.43
C TYR A 70 -12.65 -9.55 -14.59
N LYS A 71 -12.84 -8.69 -15.60
CA LYS A 71 -13.38 -9.13 -16.90
C LYS A 71 -12.18 -9.42 -17.80
N TYR A 72 -12.00 -10.68 -18.19
CA TYR A 72 -11.09 -11.03 -19.26
C TYR A 72 -11.68 -10.46 -20.56
N TYR A 73 -11.08 -9.41 -21.11
CA TYR A 73 -11.27 -9.09 -22.52
C TYR A 73 -10.32 -10.01 -23.29
N LEU A 74 -10.87 -11.04 -23.96
CA LEU A 74 -10.15 -11.71 -25.04
C LEU A 74 -9.90 -10.65 -26.11
N ILE A 75 -8.65 -10.25 -26.26
CA ILE A 75 -8.19 -9.59 -27.47
C ILE A 75 -8.02 -10.73 -28.49
N ILE A 76 -9.04 -10.92 -29.34
CA ILE A 76 -8.95 -11.71 -30.57
C ILE A 76 -8.34 -10.87 -31.70
#